data_AF-A0A382PCC7-F1
#
_entry.id   AF-A0A382PCC7-F1
#
_cell.length_a   1.000
_cell.length_b   1.000
_cell.length_c   1.000
_cell.angle_alpha   90.00
_cell.angle_beta   90.00
_cell.angle_gamma   90.00
#
_symmetry.space_group_name_H-M   'P 1'
#
loop_
_entity.id
_entity.type
_entity.pdbx_description
1 polymer ?
#
loop_
_entity_poly.entity_id
_entity_poly.type
_entity_poly.pdbx_seq_one_letter_code
_entity_poly.pdbx_strand_id
1 'polypeptide(L)'
;MTVLRKWVASKDAEPFFHEAQSRHYPYGLVMKPNEVANNPHLQDRDWWKEYPTGNSAAKGPGDPYQFSRSSLSKPTKQITYQVLSENILNTIGWV
;
A
#
# COMPACT_ATOMS: atom_id res chain seq x y z
N MET A 1 -18.18 -27.91 -4.48
CA MET A 1 -17.81 -26.77 -3.59
C MET A 1 -18.65 -26.63 -2.30
N THR A 2 -19.88 -27.15 -2.22
CA THR A 2 -20.78 -26.92 -1.07
C THR A 2 -20.26 -27.45 0.26
N VAL A 3 -19.65 -28.64 0.28
CA VAL A 3 -19.12 -29.25 1.52
C VAL A 3 -17.96 -28.42 2.09
N LEU A 4 -16.99 -28.06 1.25
CA LEU A 4 -15.85 -27.23 1.66
C LEU A 4 -16.33 -25.87 2.19
N ARG A 5 -17.27 -25.21 1.50
CA ARG A 5 -17.81 -23.91 1.95
C ARG A 5 -18.50 -24.01 3.30
N LYS A 6 -19.31 -25.06 3.53
CA LYS A 6 -19.98 -25.29 4.82
C LYS A 6 -18.98 -25.56 5.94
N TRP A 7 -17.93 -26.34 5.67
CA TRP A 7 -16.88 -26.62 6.64
C TRP A 7 -16.02 -25.40 6.97
N VAL A 8 -15.60 -24.62 5.97
CA VAL A 8 -14.86 -23.36 6.20
C VAL A 8 -15.73 -22.35 6.95
N ALA A 9 -17.04 -22.29 6.69
CA ALA A 9 -17.95 -21.37 7.36
C ALA A 9 -18.12 -21.66 8.87
N SER A 10 -17.74 -22.84 9.36
CA SER A 10 -17.77 -23.18 10.78
C SER A 10 -16.45 -22.88 11.51
N LYS A 11 -15.52 -22.16 10.86
CA LYS A 11 -14.18 -21.88 11.39
C LYS A 11 -14.00 -20.37 11.59
N ASP A 12 -13.30 -19.99 12.66
CA ASP A 12 -12.81 -18.63 12.83
C ASP A 12 -11.65 -18.37 11.88
N ALA A 13 -11.65 -17.22 11.20
CA ALA A 13 -10.75 -16.96 10.07
C ALA A 13 -9.25 -16.98 10.46
N GLU A 14 -8.88 -16.30 11.54
CA GLU A 14 -7.48 -16.15 11.97
C GLU A 14 -6.86 -17.44 12.54
N PRO A 15 -7.49 -18.16 13.48
CA PRO A 15 -6.99 -19.48 13.91
C PRO A 15 -6.88 -20.46 12.74
N PHE A 16 -7.86 -20.45 11.84
CA PHE A 16 -7.86 -21.35 10.69
C PHE A 16 -6.79 -20.99 9.66
N PHE A 17 -6.49 -19.70 9.47
CA PHE A 17 -5.36 -19.25 8.66
C PHE A 17 -4.03 -19.79 9.19
N HIS A 18 -3.78 -19.69 10.50
CA HIS A 18 -2.56 -20.24 11.11
C HIS A 18 -2.49 -21.77 11.03
N GLU A 19 -3.61 -22.47 11.23
CA GLU A 19 -3.70 -23.92 11.02
C GLU A 19 -3.35 -24.28 9.56
N ALA A 20 -3.94 -23.58 8.59
CA ALA A 20 -3.68 -23.79 7.17
C ALA A 20 -2.19 -23.56 6.82
N GLN A 21 -1.57 -22.51 7.37
CA GLN A 21 -0.14 -22.24 7.20
C GLN A 21 0.73 -23.37 7.74
N SER A 22 0.45 -23.91 8.93
CA SER A 22 1.19 -25.05 9.50
C SER A 22 1.17 -26.30 8.61
N ARG A 23 0.11 -26.43 7.80
CA ARG A 23 -0.11 -27.52 6.84
C ARG A 23 0.38 -27.16 5.43
N HIS A 24 1.06 -26.04 5.26
CA HIS A 24 1.55 -25.51 3.98
C HIS A 24 0.43 -25.22 2.95
N TYR A 25 -0.77 -24.86 3.42
CA TYR A 25 -1.85 -24.40 2.55
C TYR A 25 -1.78 -22.88 2.33
N PRO A 26 -1.90 -22.39 1.07
CA PRO A 26 -1.71 -20.98 0.72
C PRO A 26 -2.98 -20.15 0.98
N TYR A 27 -3.31 -19.96 2.25
CA TYR A 27 -4.47 -19.15 2.67
C TYR A 27 -4.00 -17.74 3.02
N GLY A 28 -4.88 -16.76 2.86
CA GLY A 28 -4.67 -15.37 3.27
C GLY A 28 -5.90 -14.83 3.97
N LEU A 29 -5.68 -13.97 4.98
CA LEU A 29 -6.77 -13.28 5.65
C LEU A 29 -7.29 -12.15 4.76
N VAL A 30 -8.61 -12.12 4.59
CA VAL A 30 -9.29 -11.01 3.93
C VAL A 30 -9.45 -9.88 4.95
N MET A 31 -8.54 -8.91 4.90
CA MET A 31 -8.51 -7.79 5.83
C MET A 31 -9.40 -6.62 5.35
N LYS A 32 -10.07 -5.97 6.28
CA LYS A 32 -10.76 -4.69 6.08
C LYS A 32 -9.77 -3.53 5.99
N PRO A 33 -10.14 -2.38 5.41
CA PRO A 33 -9.23 -1.24 5.27
C PRO A 33 -8.57 -0.78 6.58
N ASN A 34 -9.31 -0.76 7.69
CA ASN A 34 -8.79 -0.40 9.01
C ASN A 34 -7.84 -1.45 9.60
N GLU A 35 -8.04 -2.73 9.29
CA GLU A 35 -7.14 -3.83 9.69
C GLU A 35 -5.84 -3.74 8.88
N VAL A 36 -5.92 -3.45 7.58
CA VAL A 36 -4.75 -3.20 6.73
C VAL A 36 -3.95 -2.00 7.24
N ALA A 37 -4.62 -0.89 7.58
CA ALA A 37 -3.95 0.31 8.07
C ALA A 37 -3.12 0.07 9.36
N ASN A 38 -3.55 -0.89 10.17
CA ASN A 38 -2.88 -1.26 11.42
C ASN A 38 -2.08 -2.57 11.33
N ASN A 39 -1.82 -3.07 10.12
CA ASN A 39 -1.11 -4.33 9.94
C ASN A 39 0.37 -4.21 10.39
N PRO A 40 0.83 -5.04 11.34
CA PRO A 40 2.19 -4.94 11.90
C PRO A 40 3.27 -5.18 10.85
N HIS A 41 3.07 -6.08 9.89
CA HIS A 41 4.03 -6.28 8.80
C HIS A 41 4.17 -5.08 7.87
N LEU A 42 3.12 -4.27 7.70
CA LEU A 42 3.22 -3.02 6.96
C LEU A 42 3.92 -1.93 7.77
N GLN A 43 3.75 -1.93 9.09
CA GLN A 43 4.47 -1.02 9.99
C GLN A 43 5.96 -1.34 10.01
N ASP A 44 6.34 -2.60 10.17
CA ASP A 44 7.74 -3.07 10.18
C ASP A 44 8.48 -2.77 8.86
N ARG A 45 7.74 -2.58 7.78
CA ARG A 45 8.25 -2.25 6.44
C ARG A 45 8.28 -0.75 6.14
N ASP A 46 7.94 0.10 7.11
CA ASP A 46 7.73 1.54 6.92
C ASP A 46 6.84 1.85 5.71
N TRP A 47 5.81 1.02 5.49
CA TRP A 47 5.01 1.04 4.27
C TRP A 47 4.22 2.33 4.12
N TRP A 48 3.67 2.86 5.21
CA TRP A 48 2.83 4.06 5.17
C TRP A 48 3.69 5.32 5.06
N LYS A 49 3.45 6.14 4.05
CA LYS A 49 4.15 7.41 3.81
C LYS A 49 3.19 8.59 3.93
N GLU A 50 3.73 9.75 4.33
CA GLU A 50 2.99 11.00 4.39
C GLU A 50 2.94 11.66 3.00
N TYR A 51 1.74 12.05 2.58
CA TYR A 51 1.49 12.78 1.34
C TYR A 51 0.91 14.15 1.70
N PRO A 52 1.53 15.26 1.27
CA PRO A 52 0.97 16.58 1.53
C PRO A 52 -0.31 16.79 0.73
N THR A 53 -1.32 17.33 1.40
CA THR A 53 -2.65 17.65 0.87
C THR A 53 -2.99 19.07 1.29
N GLY A 54 -2.65 20.07 0.46
CA GLY A 54 -2.89 21.48 0.80
C GLY A 54 -2.27 21.88 2.14
N ASN A 55 -3.10 22.13 3.16
CA ASN A 55 -2.67 22.54 4.50
C ASN A 55 -2.46 21.38 5.49
N SER A 56 -2.56 20.13 5.04
CA SER A 56 -2.38 18.94 5.89
C SER A 56 -1.52 17.88 5.19
N ALA A 57 -1.30 16.76 5.88
CA ALA A 57 -0.77 15.55 5.28
C ALA A 57 -1.75 14.39 5.49
N ALA A 58 -1.80 13.49 4.51
CA ALA A 58 -2.55 12.24 4.57
C ALA A 58 -1.58 11.05 4.46
N LYS A 59 -1.80 10.02 5.27
CA LYS A 59 -1.06 8.76 5.14
C LYS A 59 -1.58 7.94 3.97
N GLY A 60 -0.65 7.45 3.14
CA GLY A 60 -0.94 6.61 2.00
C GLY A 60 0.08 5.49 1.82
N PRO A 61 -0.15 4.57 0.88
CA PRO A 61 0.78 3.48 0.60
C PRO A 61 2.13 4.02 0.08
N GLY A 62 3.21 3.37 0.49
CA GLY A 62 4.57 3.67 0.05
C GLY A 62 4.93 3.00 -1.27
N ASP A 63 6.23 2.85 -1.50
CA ASP A 63 6.75 2.25 -2.73
C ASP A 63 6.42 0.75 -2.76
N PRO A 64 5.77 0.24 -3.84
CA PRO A 64 5.33 -1.16 -3.92
C PRO A 64 6.48 -2.17 -3.93
N TYR A 65 7.68 -1.70 -4.29
CA TYR A 65 8.89 -2.50 -4.36
C TYR A 65 10.03 -1.80 -3.64
N GLN A 66 10.87 -2.59 -2.98
CA GLN A 66 12.11 -2.12 -2.39
C GLN A 66 13.27 -2.47 -3.33
N PHE A 67 13.92 -1.45 -3.90
CA PHE A 67 15.11 -1.65 -4.73
C PHE A 67 16.36 -1.54 -3.87
N SER A 68 17.33 -2.43 -4.09
CA SER A 68 18.56 -2.48 -3.29
C SER A 68 19.55 -1.36 -3.59
N ARG A 69 19.38 -0.64 -4.72
CA ARG A 69 20.32 0.37 -5.22
C ARG A 69 19.71 1.75 -5.48
N SER A 70 18.39 1.88 -5.36
CA SER A 70 17.66 3.11 -5.65
C SER A 70 16.35 3.13 -4.88
N SER A 71 15.65 4.26 -4.89
CA SER A 71 14.29 4.37 -4.38
C SER A 71 13.35 4.81 -5.51
N LEU A 72 12.07 4.41 -5.42
CA LEU A 72 11.05 4.85 -6.38
C LEU A 72 10.48 6.22 -6.01
N SER A 73 10.54 6.59 -4.72
CA SER A 73 10.25 7.90 -4.13
C SER A 73 9.47 8.85 -5.04
N LYS A 74 8.14 8.80 -4.98
CA LYS A 74 7.31 9.78 -5.69
C LYS A 74 7.62 11.20 -5.20
N PRO A 75 7.72 12.20 -6.08
CA PRO A 75 7.83 13.59 -5.66
C PRO A 75 6.60 13.95 -4.85
N THR A 76 6.81 14.29 -3.58
CA THR A 76 5.76 14.69 -2.64
C THR A 76 5.36 16.15 -2.80
N LYS A 77 6.12 16.97 -3.56
CA LYS A 77 5.78 18.38 -3.71
C LYS A 77 4.57 18.53 -4.63
N GLN A 78 3.50 19.14 -4.12
CA GLN A 78 2.37 19.57 -4.94
C GLN A 78 2.84 20.71 -5.84
N ILE A 79 3.06 20.43 -7.13
CA ILE A 79 3.41 21.45 -8.11
C ILE A 79 2.13 21.87 -8.84
N THR A 80 1.87 23.17 -8.92
CA THR A 80 0.73 23.71 -9.68
C THR A 80 1.00 23.58 -11.18
N TYR A 81 -0.05 23.40 -11.97
CA TYR A 81 0.06 23.29 -13.43
C TYR A 81 0.77 24.49 -14.07
N GLN A 82 0.56 25.70 -13.56
CA GLN A 82 1.21 26.92 -14.07
C GLN A 82 2.74 26.84 -13.92
N VAL A 83 3.24 26.47 -12.74
CA VAL A 83 4.68 26.33 -12.48
C VAL A 83 5.31 25.21 -13.32
N LEU A 84 4.57 24.12 -13.56
CA LEU A 84 5.05 23.05 -14.46
C LEU A 84 5.14 23.53 -15.91
N SER A 85 4.10 24.18 -16.41
CA SER A 85 4.06 24.66 -17.79
C SER A 85 5.16 25.67 -18.07
N GLU A 86 5.35 26.66 -17.21
CA GLU A 86 6.44 27.65 -17.35
C GLU A 86 7.82 26.98 -17.34
N ASN A 87 8.07 26.06 -16.39
CA ASN A 87 9.33 25.33 -16.32
C ASN A 87 9.57 24.49 -17.59
N ILE A 88 8.54 23.81 -18.09
CA ILE A 88 8.66 23.00 -19.31
C ILE A 88 8.98 23.90 -20.51
N LEU A 89 8.24 25.00 -20.69
CA LEU A 89 8.43 25.91 -21.81
C LEU A 89 9.81 26.56 -21.79
N ASN A 90 10.29 26.99 -20.62
CA ASN A 90 11.67 27.49 -20.46
C ASN A 90 12.71 26.41 -20.75
N THR A 91 12.49 25.17 -20.27
CA THR A 91 13.44 24.05 -20.45
C THR A 91 13.60 23.66 -21.92
N ILE A 92 12.53 23.74 -22.72
CA ILE A 92 12.58 23.43 -24.15
C ILE A 92 12.96 24.64 -25.01
N GLY A 93 13.24 25.81 -24.41
CA GLY A 93 13.62 27.03 -25.11
C GLY A 93 12.50 27.69 -25.91
N TRP A 94 11.25 27.52 -25.47
CA TRP A 94 10.09 28.13 -26.12
C TRP A 94 9.86 29.59 -25.71
N VAL A 95 10.24 29.96 -24.47
CA VAL A 95 10.19 31.34 -23.93
C VAL A 95 11.55 31.75 -23.41
#